data_AF-A0A945GS10-F1
#
_entry.id   AF-A0A945GS10-F1
#
_cell.length_a   1.000
_cell.length_b   1.000
_cell.length_c   1.000
_cell.angle_alpha   90.00
_cell.angle_beta   90.00
_cell.angle_gamma   90.00
#
_symmetry.space_group_name_H-M   'P 1'
#
loop_
_entity.id
_entity.type
_entity.pdbx_description
1 polymer ?
#
loop_
_entity_poly.entity_id
_entity_poly.type
_entity_poly.pdbx_seq_one_letter_code
_entity_poly.pdbx_strand_id
1 'polypeptide(L)'
;DHDLHEPTLAELPDGRLIMVSRREGDMCWSEDGGESWSPPEGTGWGLFDPHLLQLPNGVLALFAGSYHGGGIRVLLSPDGGLTWHGPDSGAEEPYGYSVDRSVYGYCHPMLLEDGTVYLVYLHTGGHRTDDARTESLFGLRLRVHDDAGGIDILPAPGSPAAMGLDGADAEAGDGGDPELGDRM
;
A
#
# COMPACT_ATOMS: atom_id res chain seq x y z
N ASP A 1 8.10 -18.20 16.97
CA ASP A 1 7.66 -17.13 17.87
C ASP A 1 8.54 -15.91 17.70
N HIS A 2 7.94 -14.85 17.21
CA HIS A 2 8.46 -13.49 17.17
C HIS A 2 7.29 -12.53 17.46
N ASP A 3 7.61 -11.29 17.81
CA ASP A 3 6.61 -10.26 18.04
C ASP A 3 5.97 -9.84 16.70
N LEU A 4 4.69 -9.45 16.76
CA LEU A 4 3.99 -8.84 15.62
C LEU A 4 4.13 -7.32 15.70
N HIS A 5 4.55 -6.68 14.61
CA HIS A 5 4.76 -5.23 14.54
C HIS A 5 3.92 -4.59 13.46
N GLU A 6 3.56 -3.32 13.64
CA GLU A 6 2.79 -2.52 12.67
C GLU A 6 1.57 -3.29 12.12
N PRO A 7 0.69 -3.82 12.99
CA PRO A 7 -0.45 -4.61 12.52
C PRO A 7 -1.46 -3.71 11.80
N THR A 8 -2.08 -4.26 10.77
CA THR A 8 -3.28 -3.72 10.14
C THR A 8 -4.41 -4.74 10.20
N LEU A 9 -5.65 -4.27 10.21
CA LEU A 9 -6.82 -5.12 10.25
C LEU A 9 -7.92 -4.59 9.32
N ALA A 10 -8.73 -5.51 8.80
CA ALA A 10 -9.97 -5.19 8.10
C ALA A 10 -11.08 -6.15 8.55
N GLU A 11 -12.31 -5.65 8.61
CA GLU A 11 -13.52 -6.46 8.73
C GLU A 11 -13.97 -6.89 7.34
N LEU A 12 -14.23 -8.19 7.19
CA LEU A 12 -14.66 -8.82 5.95
C LEU A 12 -16.20 -8.81 5.83
N PRO A 13 -16.75 -9.00 4.62
CA PRO A 13 -18.20 -9.02 4.43
C PRO A 13 -18.94 -10.11 5.22
N ASP A 14 -18.24 -11.17 5.64
CA ASP A 14 -18.79 -12.24 6.47
C ASP A 14 -18.68 -11.98 7.98
N GLY A 15 -18.14 -10.81 8.38
CA GLY A 15 -17.96 -10.38 9.77
C GLY A 15 -16.68 -10.88 10.43
N ARG A 16 -15.86 -11.69 9.75
CA ARG A 16 -14.52 -12.05 10.26
C ARG A 16 -13.59 -10.85 10.19
N LEU A 17 -12.66 -10.77 11.14
CA LEU A 17 -11.52 -9.86 11.04
C LEU A 17 -10.31 -10.61 10.50
N ILE A 18 -9.59 -9.97 9.59
CA ILE A 18 -8.25 -10.38 9.16
C ILE A 18 -7.25 -9.35 9.69
N MET A 19 -6.11 -9.82 10.19
CA MET A 19 -4.95 -9.00 10.53
C MET A 19 -3.74 -9.45 9.74
N VAL A 20 -2.94 -8.48 9.27
CA VAL A 20 -1.61 -8.71 8.69
C VAL A 20 -0.60 -7.84 9.43
N SER A 21 0.58 -8.38 9.72
CA SER A 21 1.65 -7.64 10.39
C SER A 21 3.00 -7.72 9.69
N ARG A 22 3.85 -6.74 9.97
CA ARG A 22 5.28 -6.76 9.63
C ARG A 22 6.01 -7.83 10.46
N ARG A 23 7.04 -8.49 9.92
CA ARG A 23 7.74 -8.28 8.62
C ARG A 23 7.43 -9.37 7.60
N GLU A 24 7.15 -10.55 8.10
CA GLU A 24 6.95 -11.77 7.35
C GLU A 24 5.58 -11.78 6.67
N GLY A 25 4.73 -10.77 6.94
CA GLY A 25 3.36 -10.70 6.47
C GLY A 25 2.48 -11.69 7.21
N ASP A 26 2.72 -11.88 8.51
CA ASP A 26 1.95 -12.83 9.33
C ASP A 26 0.48 -12.48 9.32
N MET A 27 -0.33 -13.48 9.00
CA MET A 27 -1.76 -13.35 8.85
C MET A 27 -2.48 -14.16 9.92
N CYS A 28 -3.49 -13.56 10.54
CA CYS A 28 -4.37 -14.26 11.47
C CYS A 28 -5.79 -13.70 11.40
N TRP A 29 -6.71 -14.47 11.98
CA TRP A 29 -8.15 -14.27 11.82
C TRP A 29 -8.84 -14.21 13.17
N SER A 30 -9.90 -13.43 13.26
CA SER A 30 -10.84 -13.47 14.37
C SER A 30 -12.26 -13.69 13.84
N GLU A 31 -13.00 -14.57 14.52
CA GLU A 31 -14.42 -14.85 14.25
C GLU A 31 -15.35 -14.25 15.31
N ASP A 32 -14.80 -13.58 16.32
CA ASP A 32 -15.49 -13.11 17.52
C ASP A 32 -15.26 -11.62 17.79
N GLY A 33 -15.03 -10.83 16.74
CA GLY A 33 -14.87 -9.37 16.85
C GLY A 33 -13.55 -8.93 17.49
N GLY A 34 -12.53 -9.78 17.45
CA GLY A 34 -11.18 -9.51 17.94
C GLY A 34 -10.93 -9.92 19.39
N GLU A 35 -11.85 -10.66 20.03
CA GLU A 35 -11.64 -11.20 21.37
C GLU A 35 -10.59 -12.31 21.37
N SER A 36 -10.61 -13.18 20.35
CA SER A 36 -9.61 -14.20 20.11
C SER A 36 -9.16 -14.23 18.65
N TRP A 37 -7.96 -14.75 18.44
CA TRP A 37 -7.30 -14.79 17.14
C TRP A 37 -6.74 -16.17 16.87
N SER A 38 -6.76 -16.59 15.60
CA SER A 38 -6.01 -17.76 15.14
C SER A 38 -4.51 -17.55 15.37
N PRO A 39 -3.71 -18.63 15.45
CA PRO A 39 -2.26 -18.49 15.38
C PRO A 39 -1.84 -17.72 14.11
N PRO A 40 -0.82 -16.86 14.19
CA PRO A 40 -0.28 -16.17 13.02
C PRO A 40 0.40 -17.16 12.06
N GLU A 41 0.10 -17.03 10.77
CA GLU A 41 0.71 -17.78 9.69
C GLU A 41 1.53 -16.84 8.80
N GLY A 42 2.85 -17.04 8.76
CA GLY A 42 3.75 -16.25 7.94
C GLY A 42 3.54 -16.51 6.45
N THR A 43 3.45 -15.44 5.66
CA THR A 43 3.24 -15.50 4.20
C THR A 43 4.55 -15.41 3.41
N GLY A 44 5.59 -14.84 4.02
CA GLY A 44 6.91 -14.65 3.40
C GLY A 44 6.99 -13.44 2.46
N TRP A 45 5.99 -12.55 2.48
CA TRP A 45 5.94 -11.39 1.58
C TRP A 45 7.00 -10.33 1.83
N GLY A 46 7.59 -10.31 3.03
CA GLY A 46 8.64 -9.36 3.39
C GLY A 46 8.16 -7.93 3.22
N LEU A 47 7.22 -7.50 4.05
CA LEU A 47 6.56 -6.20 3.97
C LEU A 47 6.83 -5.32 5.20
N PHE A 48 6.57 -4.03 5.07
CA PHE A 48 6.54 -3.06 6.17
C PHE A 48 5.41 -2.05 5.96
N ASP A 49 4.94 -1.46 7.06
CA ASP A 49 3.78 -0.55 7.05
C ASP A 49 2.57 -1.10 6.26
N PRO A 50 2.06 -2.31 6.59
CA PRO A 50 0.92 -2.87 5.89
C PRO A 50 -0.37 -2.11 6.21
N HIS A 51 -1.26 -1.98 5.23
CA HIS A 51 -2.60 -1.40 5.35
C HIS A 51 -3.62 -2.22 4.56
N LEU A 52 -4.52 -2.90 5.27
CA LEU A 52 -5.66 -3.60 4.70
C LEU A 52 -6.80 -2.62 4.41
N LEU A 53 -7.43 -2.78 3.25
CA LEU A 53 -8.61 -2.03 2.85
C LEU A 53 -9.60 -2.96 2.14
N GLN A 54 -10.75 -3.21 2.78
CA GLN A 54 -11.86 -3.91 2.15
C GLN A 54 -12.60 -2.94 1.22
N LEU A 55 -12.64 -3.26 -0.08
CA LEU A 55 -13.28 -2.41 -1.09
C LEU A 55 -14.75 -2.79 -1.32
N PRO A 56 -15.59 -1.84 -1.80
CA PRO A 56 -17.01 -2.09 -2.09
C PRO A 56 -17.26 -3.14 -3.19
N ASN A 57 -16.30 -3.36 -4.08
CA ASN A 57 -16.39 -4.38 -5.13
C ASN A 57 -16.06 -5.79 -4.62
N GLY A 58 -15.80 -5.96 -3.33
CA GLY A 58 -15.51 -7.23 -2.68
C GLY A 58 -14.03 -7.59 -2.61
N VAL A 59 -13.17 -6.88 -3.34
CA VAL A 59 -11.72 -7.11 -3.30
C VAL A 59 -11.13 -6.58 -1.99
N LEU A 60 -10.35 -7.41 -1.31
CA LEU A 60 -9.51 -6.98 -0.20
C LEU A 60 -8.14 -6.57 -0.74
N ALA A 61 -7.71 -5.35 -0.45
CA ALA A 61 -6.41 -4.83 -0.86
C ALA A 61 -5.47 -4.73 0.35
N LEU A 62 -4.21 -5.13 0.18
CA LEU A 62 -3.14 -4.95 1.15
C LEU A 62 -2.07 -4.04 0.54
N PHE A 63 -2.06 -2.78 0.94
CA PHE A 63 -1.02 -1.82 0.58
C PHE A 63 0.15 -1.95 1.54
N ALA A 64 1.38 -1.98 1.05
CA ALA A 64 2.54 -2.04 1.93
C ALA A 64 3.81 -1.56 1.22
N GLY A 65 4.80 -1.18 2.02
CA GLY A 65 6.18 -1.16 1.56
C GLY A 65 6.73 -2.57 1.40
N SER A 66 7.58 -2.81 0.40
CA SER A 66 8.16 -4.13 0.14
C SER A 66 9.68 -4.15 0.36
N TYR A 67 10.16 -5.10 1.17
CA TYR A 67 11.60 -5.33 1.36
C TYR A 67 12.29 -5.93 0.15
N HIS A 68 11.54 -6.50 -0.78
CA HIS A 68 12.09 -7.19 -1.92
C HIS A 68 11.80 -6.45 -3.23
N GLY A 69 10.56 -6.02 -3.43
CA GLY A 69 10.16 -5.25 -4.61
C GLY A 69 10.51 -3.77 -4.51
N GLY A 70 10.79 -3.25 -3.31
CA GLY A 70 10.94 -1.82 -3.05
C GLY A 70 9.64 -1.02 -3.28
N GLY A 71 9.63 0.20 -2.74
CA GLY A 71 8.51 1.13 -2.87
C GLY A 71 7.18 0.59 -2.34
N ILE A 72 6.10 1.19 -2.82
CA ILE A 72 4.74 0.83 -2.44
C ILE A 72 4.18 -0.21 -3.41
N ARG A 73 3.60 -1.24 -2.82
CA ARG A 73 2.95 -2.34 -3.51
C ARG A 73 1.54 -2.56 -3.00
N VAL A 74 0.74 -3.25 -3.80
CA VAL A 74 -0.57 -3.74 -3.38
C VAL A 74 -0.78 -5.20 -3.77
N LEU A 75 -1.10 -6.04 -2.81
CA LEU A 75 -1.62 -7.40 -3.05
C LEU A 75 -3.15 -7.34 -3.04
N LEU A 76 -3.80 -8.09 -3.93
CA LEU A 76 -5.25 -8.07 -4.09
C LEU A 76 -5.83 -9.45 -3.85
N SER A 77 -6.84 -9.56 -3.00
CA SER A 77 -7.52 -10.82 -2.72
C SER A 77 -8.98 -10.75 -3.15
N PRO A 78 -9.44 -11.65 -4.04
CA PRO A 78 -10.84 -11.71 -4.47
C PRO A 78 -11.72 -12.52 -3.50
N ASP A 79 -11.15 -13.20 -2.50
CA ASP A 79 -11.80 -14.20 -1.65
C ASP A 79 -11.59 -13.95 -0.16
N GLY A 80 -11.43 -12.67 0.22
CA GLY A 80 -11.38 -12.24 1.61
C GLY A 80 -10.09 -12.63 2.33
N GLY A 81 -8.98 -12.79 1.61
CA GLY A 81 -7.65 -13.05 2.14
C GLY A 81 -7.17 -14.49 2.05
N LEU A 82 -7.93 -15.38 1.39
CA LEU A 82 -7.54 -16.80 1.23
C LEU A 82 -6.51 -16.98 0.11
N THR A 83 -6.66 -16.23 -0.99
CA THR A 83 -5.70 -16.15 -2.09
C THR A 83 -5.37 -14.69 -2.41
N TRP A 84 -4.16 -14.46 -2.91
CA TRP A 84 -3.62 -13.13 -3.17
C TRP A 84 -2.98 -13.06 -4.56
N HIS A 85 -3.33 -12.02 -5.32
CA HIS A 85 -2.94 -11.80 -6.70
C HIS A 85 -1.90 -10.67 -6.84
N GLY A 86 -1.08 -10.81 -7.88
CA GLY A 86 -0.06 -9.86 -8.30
C GLY A 86 0.83 -10.46 -9.39
N PRO A 87 1.44 -9.65 -10.29
CA PRO A 87 2.39 -10.16 -11.28
C PRO A 87 3.57 -10.88 -10.61
N ASP A 88 3.86 -10.49 -9.37
CA ASP A 88 4.86 -11.03 -8.48
C ASP A 88 4.10 -11.62 -7.26
N SER A 89 3.21 -12.62 -7.38
CA SER A 89 2.58 -13.26 -6.20
C SER A 89 2.97 -14.74 -6.03
N GLY A 90 3.91 -15.22 -6.86
CA GLY A 90 4.45 -16.58 -6.80
C GLY A 90 5.56 -16.74 -5.75
N ALA A 91 5.90 -18.01 -5.46
CA ALA A 91 6.78 -18.41 -4.36
C ALA A 91 8.24 -17.90 -4.44
N GLU A 92 8.70 -17.43 -5.60
CA GLU A 92 10.07 -16.95 -5.76
C GLU A 92 10.19 -15.45 -5.44
N GLU A 93 9.17 -14.63 -5.76
CA GLU A 93 9.22 -13.18 -5.58
C GLU A 93 7.79 -12.60 -5.34
N PRO A 94 7.21 -12.66 -4.11
CA PRO A 94 5.81 -12.25 -3.88
C PRO A 94 5.66 -10.79 -3.41
N TYR A 95 5.52 -9.81 -4.31
CA TYR A 95 5.43 -8.38 -3.98
C TYR A 95 4.23 -7.63 -4.58
N GLY A 96 3.30 -8.26 -5.29
CA GLY A 96 2.05 -7.61 -5.72
C GLY A 96 2.18 -6.60 -6.88
N TYR A 97 1.11 -5.83 -7.13
CA TYR A 97 1.11 -4.78 -8.15
C TYR A 97 1.91 -3.57 -7.70
N SER A 98 2.65 -2.96 -8.63
CA SER A 98 3.44 -1.75 -8.36
C SER A 98 2.55 -0.51 -8.26
N VAL A 99 2.65 0.23 -7.16
CA VAL A 99 2.05 1.57 -7.06
C VAL A 99 3.10 2.63 -7.41
N ASP A 100 4.22 2.67 -6.66
CA ASP A 100 5.34 3.57 -6.90
C ASP A 100 6.64 2.92 -6.39
N ARG A 101 7.60 2.67 -7.28
CA ARG A 101 8.89 2.01 -6.92
C ARG A 101 9.97 2.98 -6.47
N SER A 102 9.77 4.28 -6.70
CA SER A 102 10.80 5.31 -6.44
C SER A 102 10.78 5.84 -5.01
N VAL A 103 9.83 5.41 -4.19
CA VAL A 103 9.61 5.93 -2.83
C VAL A 103 9.93 4.92 -1.74
N TYR A 104 9.88 5.38 -0.50
CA TYR A 104 10.25 4.60 0.68
C TYR A 104 9.31 3.42 0.93
N GLY A 105 8.00 3.60 0.79
CA GLY A 105 7.02 2.51 0.95
C GLY A 105 6.00 2.70 2.08
N TYR A 106 6.24 3.61 3.03
CA TYR A 106 5.23 3.95 4.04
C TYR A 106 4.08 4.73 3.40
N CYS A 107 2.85 4.29 3.63
CA CYS A 107 1.67 4.81 2.99
C CYS A 107 0.43 4.69 3.87
N HIS A 108 -0.68 5.29 3.45
CA HIS A 108 -1.98 5.06 4.06
C HIS A 108 -3.09 5.19 3.00
N PRO A 109 -3.84 4.11 2.70
CA PRO A 109 -4.92 4.12 1.73
C PRO A 109 -6.24 4.58 2.36
N MET A 110 -7.02 5.35 1.64
CA MET A 110 -8.35 5.82 2.04
C MET A 110 -9.36 5.58 0.93
N LEU A 111 -10.45 4.88 1.26
CA LEU A 111 -11.56 4.67 0.32
C LEU A 111 -12.31 6.00 0.09
N LEU A 112 -12.50 6.35 -1.18
CA LEU A 112 -13.34 7.47 -1.59
C LEU A 112 -14.76 7.01 -1.92
N GLU A 113 -15.72 7.95 -1.91
CA GLU A 113 -17.15 7.66 -2.14
C GLU A 113 -17.43 6.97 -3.49
N ASP A 114 -16.58 7.17 -4.50
CA ASP A 114 -16.73 6.57 -5.82
C ASP A 114 -16.01 5.22 -5.98
N GLY A 115 -15.59 4.62 -4.87
CA GLY A 115 -14.98 3.29 -4.85
C GLY A 115 -13.49 3.28 -5.23
N THR A 116 -12.88 4.43 -5.52
CA THR A 116 -11.44 4.54 -5.73
C THR A 116 -10.69 4.75 -4.41
N VAL A 117 -9.37 4.57 -4.44
CA VAL A 117 -8.49 4.74 -3.28
C VAL A 117 -7.66 6.00 -3.46
N TYR A 118 -7.64 6.86 -2.45
CA TYR A 118 -6.64 7.91 -2.31
C TYR A 118 -5.53 7.41 -1.39
N LEU A 119 -4.29 7.45 -1.87
CA LEU A 119 -3.13 6.95 -1.16
C LEU A 119 -2.23 8.13 -0.78
N VAL A 120 -1.98 8.31 0.51
CA VAL A 120 -0.96 9.25 1.01
C VAL A 120 0.31 8.46 1.31
N TYR A 121 1.48 8.98 0.99
CA TYR A 121 2.75 8.26 1.21
C TYR A 121 3.96 9.17 1.36
N LEU A 122 5.04 8.62 1.93
CA LEU A 122 6.31 9.28 2.19
C LEU A 122 7.32 9.05 1.05
N HIS A 123 8.22 10.01 0.83
CA HIS A 123 9.24 9.95 -0.21
C HIS A 123 10.41 9.02 0.18
N THR A 124 11.13 9.31 1.27
CA THR A 124 12.47 8.75 1.56
C THR A 124 12.57 8.06 2.92
N GLY A 125 11.55 8.19 3.77
CA GLY A 125 11.51 7.57 5.10
C GLY A 125 12.33 8.29 6.17
N GLY A 126 13.14 9.30 5.78
CA GLY A 126 13.86 10.17 6.70
C GLY A 126 14.90 9.47 7.60
N HIS A 127 15.42 8.31 7.21
CA HIS A 127 16.37 7.53 8.03
C HIS A 127 17.74 8.17 8.13
N ARG A 128 18.13 8.93 7.09
CA ARG A 128 19.36 9.71 7.05
C ARG A 128 19.04 11.19 7.06
N THR A 129 20.01 12.00 7.48
CA THR A 129 19.88 13.47 7.47
C THR A 129 19.55 14.02 6.08
N ASP A 130 20.10 13.41 5.03
CA ASP A 130 19.86 13.86 3.66
C ASP A 130 18.44 13.49 3.21
N ASP A 131 17.97 12.27 3.50
CA ASP A 131 16.58 11.82 3.30
C ASP A 131 15.59 12.77 4.00
N ALA A 132 15.86 13.11 5.27
CA ALA A 132 14.98 13.98 6.05
C ALA A 132 14.85 15.42 5.50
N ARG A 133 15.78 15.87 4.66
CA ARG A 133 15.74 17.21 4.04
C ARG A 133 14.82 17.27 2.83
N THR A 134 14.67 16.15 2.13
CA THR A 134 13.85 16.02 0.91
C THR A 134 12.54 15.27 1.18
N GLU A 135 12.33 14.83 2.43
CA GLU A 135 11.13 14.12 2.84
C GLU A 135 9.87 14.95 2.57
N SER A 136 8.92 14.33 1.88
CA SER A 136 7.70 14.96 1.41
C SER A 136 6.55 13.96 1.49
N LEU A 137 5.37 14.47 1.77
CA LEU A 137 4.13 13.70 1.66
C LEU A 137 3.56 13.86 0.26
N PHE A 138 3.36 12.74 -0.41
CA PHE A 138 2.71 12.66 -1.70
C PHE A 138 1.29 12.11 -1.58
N GLY A 139 0.49 12.37 -2.60
CA GLY A 139 -0.86 11.86 -2.73
C GLY A 139 -1.12 11.42 -4.16
N LEU A 140 -1.63 10.20 -4.33
CA LEU A 140 -2.13 9.73 -5.62
C LEU A 140 -3.51 9.09 -5.45
N ARG A 141 -4.18 8.89 -6.57
CA ARG A 141 -5.45 8.17 -6.63
C ARG A 141 -5.29 6.94 -7.49
N LEU A 142 -5.94 5.86 -7.11
CA LEU A 142 -5.97 4.65 -7.92
C LEU A 142 -7.32 3.95 -7.87
N ARG A 143 -7.59 3.11 -8.86
CA ARG A 143 -8.72 2.18 -8.88
C ARG A 143 -8.18 0.76 -8.84
N VAL A 144 -8.81 -0.09 -8.04
CA VAL A 144 -8.59 -1.55 -8.06
C VAL A 144 -9.61 -2.18 -8.99
N HIS A 145 -9.17 -3.13 -9.82
CA HIS A 145 -10.04 -3.85 -10.75
C HIS A 145 -10.96 -4.83 -10.01
N ASP A 146 -12.18 -5.04 -10.53
CA ASP A 146 -13.19 -5.89 -9.90
C ASP A 146 -12.81 -7.39 -9.84
N ASP A 147 -11.93 -7.83 -10.72
CA ASP A 147 -11.43 -9.21 -10.78
C ASP A 147 -10.15 -9.44 -9.95
N ALA A 148 -9.74 -8.44 -9.15
CA ALA A 148 -8.45 -8.41 -8.46
C ALA A 148 -7.24 -8.58 -9.42
N GLY A 149 -7.42 -8.28 -10.71
CA GLY A 149 -6.44 -8.49 -11.78
C GLY A 149 -5.48 -7.33 -12.00
N GLY A 150 -5.69 -6.19 -11.33
CA GLY A 150 -4.82 -5.03 -11.48
C GLY A 150 -5.31 -3.76 -10.79
N ILE A 151 -4.54 -2.69 -11.04
CA ILE A 151 -4.84 -1.33 -10.59
C ILE A 151 -4.62 -0.33 -11.72
N ASP A 152 -5.38 0.77 -11.70
CA ASP A 152 -5.18 1.93 -12.56
C ASP A 152 -4.78 3.14 -11.71
N ILE A 153 -3.66 3.79 -12.02
CA ILE A 153 -3.30 5.08 -11.42
C ILE A 153 -4.11 6.18 -12.09
N LEU A 154 -4.77 7.00 -11.27
CA LEU A 154 -5.66 8.07 -11.68
C LEU A 154 -5.08 9.43 -11.24
N PRO A 155 -5.47 10.53 -11.90
CA PRO A 155 -5.17 11.86 -11.38
C PRO A 155 -5.67 12.03 -9.94
N ALA A 156 -4.79 12.51 -9.06
CA ALA A 156 -5.18 12.85 -7.69
C ALA A 156 -6.25 13.96 -7.69
N PRO A 157 -7.28 13.91 -6.83
CA PRO A 157 -8.26 14.99 -6.72
C PRO A 157 -7.57 16.34 -6.50
N GLY A 158 -7.93 17.34 -7.30
CA GLY A 158 -7.33 18.69 -7.22
C GLY A 158 -5.96 18.84 -7.90
N SER A 159 -5.37 17.77 -8.44
CA SER A 159 -4.16 17.88 -9.26
C SER A 159 -4.42 18.62 -10.57
N PRO A 160 -3.38 19.23 -11.20
CA PRO A 160 -3.49 19.81 -12.54
C PRO A 160 -4.12 18.84 -13.55
N ALA A 161 -3.69 17.58 -13.54
CA ALA A 161 -4.25 16.54 -14.40
C ALA A 161 -5.75 16.29 -14.13
N ALA A 162 -6.21 16.33 -12.87
CA ALA A 162 -7.62 16.20 -12.54
C ALA A 162 -8.45 17.42 -12.97
N MET A 163 -7.82 18.60 -13.09
CA MET A 163 -8.43 19.83 -13.60
C MET A 163 -8.37 19.94 -15.13
N GLY A 164 -7.81 18.93 -15.82
CA GLY A 164 -7.61 18.96 -17.27
C GLY A 164 -6.53 19.94 -17.72
N LEU A 165 -5.61 20.29 -16.82
CA LEU A 165 -4.43 21.09 -17.13
C LEU A 165 -3.29 20.15 -17.53
N ASP A 166 -2.56 20.53 -18.59
CA ASP A 166 -1.39 19.79 -19.05
C ASP A 166 -0.20 20.04 -18.10
N GLY A 167 0.76 19.09 -18.06
CA GLY A 167 1.95 19.20 -17.20
C GLY A 167 2.85 20.41 -17.47
N ALA A 168 2.60 21.16 -18.56
CA ALA A 168 3.28 22.43 -18.86
C ALA A 168 2.79 23.61 -18.00
N ASP A 169 1.58 23.52 -17.42
CA ASP A 169 1.00 24.56 -16.55
C ASP A 169 1.29 24.30 -15.05
N ALA A 170 1.92 23.16 -14.73
CA ALA A 170 2.35 22.82 -13.39
C ALA A 170 3.80 23.25 -13.17
N GLU A 171 4.05 24.16 -12.24
CA GLU A 171 5.39 24.38 -11.71
C GLU A 171 5.82 23.09 -11.00
N ALA A 172 6.87 22.44 -11.51
CA ALA A 172 7.52 21.36 -10.79
C ALA A 172 8.13 21.95 -9.52
N GLY A 173 7.60 21.58 -8.35
CA GLY A 173 8.31 21.80 -7.10
C GLY A 173 9.56 20.93 -7.11
N ASP A 174 10.73 21.53 -6.95
CA ASP A 174 11.96 20.79 -6.68
C ASP A 174 11.86 20.26 -5.24
N GLY A 175 11.49 18.98 -5.12
CA GLY A 175 11.51 18.26 -3.84
C GLY A 175 12.92 17.79 -3.47
N GLY A 176 13.90 17.97 -4.35
CA GLY A 176 15.29 17.65 -4.10
C GLY A 176 15.95 18.66 -3.16
N ASP A 177 17.02 18.24 -2.49
CA ASP A 177 17.79 19.15 -1.66
C ASP A 177 18.53 20.14 -2.60
N PRO A 178 18.32 21.46 -2.45
CA PRO A 178 18.86 22.44 -3.39
C PRO A 178 20.40 22.54 -3.39
N GLU A 179 21.08 21.99 -2.37
CA GLU A 179 22.54 21.94 -2.29
C GLU A 179 23.12 20.59 -2.76
N LEU A 180 22.38 19.49 -2.57
CA LEU A 180 22.91 18.12 -2.77
C LEU A 180 22.29 17.36 -3.96
N GLY A 181 21.11 17.76 -4.43
CA GLY A 181 20.31 17.09 -5.46
C GLY A 181 19.73 15.74 -5.01
N ASP A 182 18.91 15.12 -5.86
CA ASP A 182 18.42 13.74 -5.64
C ASP A 182 19.56 12.73 -5.76
N ARG A 183 20.22 12.43 -4.64
CA ARG A 183 21.23 11.38 -4.57
C ARG A 183 20.56 10.06 -4.18
N MET A 184 20.18 9.29 -5.20
CA MET A 184 19.78 7.89 -5.07
C MET A 184 20.98 6.99 -4.74
#